data_AF-A0A655ACN8-F1
#
_entry.id   AF-A0A655ACN8-F1
#
_cell.length_a   1.000
_cell.length_b   1.000
_cell.length_c   1.000
_cell.angle_alpha   90.00
_cell.angle_beta   90.00
_cell.angle_gamma   90.00
#
_symmetry.space_group_name_H-M   'P 1'
#
loop_
_entity.id
_entity.type
_entity.pdbx_description
1 polymer ?
#
loop_
_entity_poly.entity_id
_entity_poly.type
_entity_poly.pdbx_seq_one_letter_code
_entity_poly.pdbx_strand_id
1 'polypeptide(L)'
;MRYWRLLRFKLANPHIITRGMVFLGKGVEIHATPELAQLEIGRWVHIGDKNTIRAHEGSLRFGDKVVLGRDNVINTYLDIEIGDSVLMADWCYICDFDHRMDDITLPIKDQGIIKSPVRIGPDTWIGVKVSVLRGTTIGRGCVLGSHAVVRGAIPDYSIAVGAPAKVVKNRQLSWEASAAQRAELAAALADIERKKAAR
;
A
#
# COMPACT_ATOMS: atom_id res chain seq x y z
N MET A 1 21.24 -12.97 7.59
CA MET A 1 20.86 -11.61 8.07
C MET A 1 19.36 -11.34 8.05
N ARG A 2 18.62 -11.48 6.92
CA ARG A 2 17.17 -11.17 6.86
C ARG A 2 16.27 -12.17 7.62
N TYR A 3 16.50 -13.48 7.48
CA TYR A 3 15.69 -14.51 8.16
C TYR A 3 15.78 -14.45 9.69
N TRP A 4 16.95 -14.13 10.22
CA TRP A 4 17.15 -13.95 11.66
C TRP A 4 16.33 -12.78 12.23
N ARG A 5 16.12 -11.70 11.46
CA ARG A 5 15.25 -10.58 11.88
C ARG A 5 13.80 -11.04 12.05
N LEU A 6 13.29 -11.85 11.12
CA LEU A 6 11.95 -12.42 11.24
C LEU A 6 11.84 -13.33 12.46
N LEU A 7 12.80 -14.22 12.69
CA LEU A 7 12.81 -15.10 13.87
C LEU A 7 12.77 -14.27 15.16
N ARG A 8 13.69 -13.31 15.32
CA ARG A 8 13.73 -12.41 16.48
C ARG A 8 12.42 -11.62 16.64
N PHE A 9 11.86 -11.13 15.54
CA PHE A 9 10.61 -10.39 15.54
C PHE A 9 9.45 -11.23 16.08
N LYS A 10 9.30 -12.48 15.61
CA LYS A 10 8.27 -13.41 16.09
C LYS A 10 8.40 -13.74 17.56
N LEU A 11 9.63 -13.98 18.03
CA LEU A 11 9.89 -14.26 19.44
C LEU A 11 9.55 -13.06 20.34
N ALA A 12 9.83 -11.85 19.87
CA ALA A 12 9.54 -10.62 20.62
C ALA A 12 8.06 -10.17 20.54
N ASN A 13 7.32 -10.60 19.50
CA ASN A 13 5.95 -10.15 19.23
C ASN A 13 5.05 -11.34 18.86
N PRO A 14 4.82 -12.29 19.78
CA PRO A 14 4.05 -13.51 19.49
C PRO A 14 2.58 -13.22 19.13
N HIS A 15 2.06 -12.04 19.50
CA HIS A 15 0.71 -11.59 19.18
C HIS A 15 0.55 -11.04 17.76
N ILE A 16 1.65 -10.76 17.04
CA ILE A 16 1.59 -10.30 15.65
C ILE A 16 1.60 -11.52 14.72
N ILE A 17 0.55 -11.65 13.92
CA ILE A 17 0.36 -12.80 13.04
C ILE A 17 1.15 -12.59 11.76
N THR A 18 2.06 -13.51 11.44
CA THR A 18 2.66 -13.59 10.11
C THR A 18 2.25 -14.92 9.47
N ARG A 19 1.54 -14.88 8.35
CA ARG A 19 1.04 -16.08 7.65
C ARG A 19 2.12 -16.90 6.96
N GLY A 20 3.35 -16.39 6.88
CA GLY A 20 4.48 -17.10 6.27
C GLY A 20 5.79 -16.34 6.37
N MET A 21 6.59 -16.41 5.31
CA MET A 21 7.85 -15.68 5.20
C MET A 21 7.58 -14.18 5.05
N VAL A 22 8.26 -13.36 5.86
CA VAL A 22 8.25 -11.90 5.78
C VAL A 22 9.70 -11.41 5.78
N PHE A 23 10.05 -10.54 4.84
CA PHE A 23 11.40 -9.99 4.72
C PHE A 23 11.47 -8.64 5.41
N LEU A 24 12.22 -8.57 6.51
CA LEU A 24 12.41 -7.35 7.29
C LEU A 24 13.76 -6.70 6.97
N GLY A 25 13.71 -5.44 6.54
CA GLY A 25 14.85 -4.56 6.35
C GLY A 25 15.56 -4.17 7.66
N LYS A 26 16.61 -3.38 7.55
CA LYS A 26 17.31 -2.76 8.68
C LYS A 26 16.47 -1.61 9.24
N GLY A 27 16.36 -1.52 10.56
CA GLY A 27 15.65 -0.43 11.23
C GLY A 27 14.13 -0.42 11.01
N VAL A 28 13.54 -1.55 10.61
CA VAL A 28 12.09 -1.70 10.55
C VAL A 28 11.53 -1.69 11.98
N GLU A 29 10.55 -0.84 12.22
CA GLU A 29 9.81 -0.75 13.46
C GLU A 29 8.37 -1.18 13.21
N ILE A 30 7.93 -2.22 13.92
CA ILE A 30 6.55 -2.70 13.88
C ILE A 30 6.06 -2.77 15.31
N HIS A 31 4.97 -2.08 15.60
CA HIS A 31 4.32 -2.05 16.89
C HIS A 31 2.83 -2.34 16.73
N ALA A 32 2.32 -3.27 17.51
CA ALA A 32 0.89 -3.51 17.66
C ALA A 32 0.60 -3.58 19.16
N THR A 33 -0.28 -2.72 19.66
CA THR A 33 -0.64 -2.71 21.08
C THR A 33 -1.31 -4.03 21.45
N PRO A 34 -0.77 -4.82 22.40
CA PRO A 34 -1.41 -6.06 22.83
C PRO A 34 -2.85 -5.82 23.27
N GLU A 35 -3.73 -6.79 22.99
CA GLU A 35 -5.17 -6.77 23.34
C GLU A 35 -6.03 -5.70 22.63
N LEU A 36 -5.45 -4.58 22.19
CA LEU A 36 -6.17 -3.51 21.49
C LEU A 36 -6.04 -3.57 19.98
N ALA A 37 -4.93 -4.11 19.46
CA ALA A 37 -4.63 -4.14 18.04
C ALA A 37 -4.43 -5.56 17.51
N GLN A 38 -4.95 -5.81 16.31
CA GLN A 38 -4.71 -7.02 15.53
C GLN A 38 -3.88 -6.67 14.30
N LEU A 39 -2.66 -7.19 14.23
CA LEU A 39 -1.79 -7.03 13.08
C LEU A 39 -1.54 -8.37 12.41
N GLU A 40 -1.93 -8.47 11.14
CA GLU A 40 -1.68 -9.63 10.30
C GLU A 40 -0.86 -9.27 9.06
N ILE A 41 0.21 -10.02 8.83
CA ILE A 41 1.10 -9.87 7.68
C ILE A 41 1.06 -11.13 6.82
N GLY A 42 0.71 -10.95 5.54
CA GLY A 42 0.65 -12.02 4.55
C GLY A 42 2.00 -12.69 4.23
N ARG A 43 1.94 -13.64 3.31
CA ARG A 43 3.09 -14.43 2.86
C ARG A 43 3.91 -13.62 1.86
N TRP A 44 5.23 -13.77 1.93
CA TRP A 44 6.19 -13.15 1.01
C TRP A 44 6.15 -11.62 1.01
N VAL A 45 5.71 -11.01 2.10
CA VAL A 45 5.72 -9.55 2.27
C VAL A 45 7.16 -9.06 2.45
N HIS A 46 7.54 -8.02 1.73
CA HIS A 46 8.83 -7.35 1.86
C HIS A 46 8.64 -5.98 2.47
N ILE A 47 9.19 -5.78 3.66
CA ILE A 47 9.22 -4.48 4.34
C ILE A 47 10.66 -3.98 4.26
N GLY A 48 10.93 -3.01 3.39
CA GLY A 48 12.25 -2.41 3.22
C GLY A 48 12.74 -1.71 4.49
N ASP A 49 13.93 -1.13 4.44
CA ASP A 49 14.55 -0.54 5.62
C ASP A 49 13.76 0.68 6.15
N LYS A 50 13.81 0.88 7.47
CA LYS A 50 13.28 2.08 8.16
C LYS A 50 11.79 2.35 8.00
N ASN A 51 10.99 1.35 7.60
CA ASN A 51 9.54 1.48 7.68
C ASN A 51 9.08 1.47 9.14
N THR A 52 8.10 2.32 9.46
CA THR A 52 7.45 2.40 10.76
C THR A 52 5.98 2.03 10.62
N ILE A 53 5.58 0.91 11.23
CA ILE A 53 4.22 0.37 11.16
C ILE A 53 3.67 0.34 12.58
N ARG A 54 2.58 1.07 12.82
CA ARG A 54 1.99 1.23 14.16
C ARG A 54 0.51 0.92 14.10
N ALA A 55 0.10 -0.14 14.78
CA ALA A 55 -1.30 -0.43 15.06
C ALA A 55 -1.54 -0.10 16.55
N HIS A 56 -2.12 1.07 16.80
CA HIS A 56 -2.41 1.53 18.16
C HIS A 56 -3.59 0.78 18.76
N GLU A 57 -4.62 0.58 17.95
CA GLU A 57 -5.80 -0.23 18.22
C GLU A 57 -6.45 -0.63 16.88
N GLY A 58 -7.47 -1.49 16.92
CA GLY A 58 -8.19 -1.90 15.72
C GLY A 58 -7.41 -2.94 14.91
N SER A 59 -7.54 -2.91 13.58
CA SER A 59 -6.96 -3.96 12.72
C SER A 59 -6.11 -3.43 11.57
N LEU A 60 -4.93 -4.01 11.38
CA LEU A 60 -4.05 -3.73 10.25
C LEU A 60 -3.72 -5.04 9.53
N ARG A 61 -4.09 -5.13 8.25
CA ARG A 61 -3.91 -6.35 7.45
C ARG A 61 -3.11 -6.06 6.19
N PHE A 62 -2.06 -6.87 5.97
CA PHE A 62 -1.34 -6.95 4.71
C PHE A 62 -1.69 -8.25 3.98
N GLY A 63 -2.01 -8.12 2.71
CA GLY A 63 -2.12 -9.21 1.76
C GLY A 63 -0.77 -9.90 1.50
N ASP A 64 -0.81 -10.91 0.65
CA ASP A 64 0.39 -11.61 0.21
C ASP A 64 1.19 -10.77 -0.79
N LYS A 65 2.51 -10.95 -0.79
CA LYS A 65 3.44 -10.32 -1.74
C LYS A 65 3.42 -8.79 -1.76
N VAL A 66 2.95 -8.15 -0.70
CA VAL A 66 3.09 -6.69 -0.55
C VAL A 66 4.56 -6.32 -0.46
N VAL A 67 4.96 -5.25 -1.15
CA VAL A 67 6.32 -4.72 -1.12
C VAL A 67 6.27 -3.27 -0.69
N LEU A 68 6.94 -2.96 0.40
CA LEU A 68 7.19 -1.59 0.87
C LEU A 68 8.65 -1.24 0.59
N GLY A 69 8.86 -0.06 0.00
CA GLY A 69 10.15 0.57 -0.15
C GLY A 69 10.76 0.94 1.20
N ARG A 70 11.34 2.13 1.32
CA ARG A 70 12.00 2.59 2.54
C ARG A 70 11.28 3.77 3.17
N ASP A 71 11.47 3.92 4.47
CA ASP A 71 11.08 5.12 5.21
C ASP A 71 9.56 5.44 5.08
N ASN A 72 8.70 4.43 4.93
CA ASN A 72 7.25 4.62 4.95
C ASN A 72 6.70 4.59 6.37
N VAL A 73 5.55 5.24 6.56
CA VAL A 73 4.81 5.23 7.83
C VAL A 73 3.37 4.77 7.59
N ILE A 74 2.96 3.74 8.32
CA ILE A 74 1.58 3.24 8.33
C ILE A 74 1.07 3.34 9.77
N ASN A 75 0.01 4.10 9.98
CA ASN A 75 -0.51 4.38 11.31
C ASN A 75 -2.00 4.06 11.41
N THR A 76 -2.35 3.09 12.26
CA THR A 76 -3.69 2.49 12.35
C THR A 76 -4.30 2.65 13.73
N TYR A 77 -5.55 3.11 13.75
CA TYR A 77 -6.39 3.30 14.94
C TYR A 77 -7.79 2.67 14.81
N LEU A 78 -8.18 2.18 13.63
CA LEU A 78 -9.47 1.55 13.37
C LEU A 78 -9.33 0.30 12.49
N ASP A 79 -9.07 0.49 11.20
CA ASP A 79 -9.02 -0.59 10.23
C ASP A 79 -8.34 -0.16 8.92
N ILE A 80 -7.14 -0.69 8.67
CA ILE A 80 -6.41 -0.53 7.42
C ILE A 80 -6.20 -1.90 6.77
N GLU A 81 -6.60 -2.02 5.51
CA GLU A 81 -6.38 -3.21 4.70
C GLU A 81 -5.60 -2.87 3.43
N ILE A 82 -4.47 -3.56 3.25
CA ILE A 82 -3.61 -3.45 2.08
C ILE A 82 -3.67 -4.80 1.35
N GLY A 83 -4.27 -4.81 0.17
CA GLY A 83 -4.50 -6.02 -0.62
C GLY A 83 -3.22 -6.67 -1.15
N ASP A 84 -3.39 -7.85 -1.74
CA ASP A 84 -2.28 -8.64 -2.28
C ASP A 84 -1.49 -7.88 -3.37
N SER A 85 -0.18 -8.11 -3.42
CA SER A 85 0.73 -7.59 -4.43
C SER A 85 0.72 -6.05 -4.58
N VAL A 86 0.30 -5.33 -3.53
CA VAL A 86 0.49 -3.88 -3.48
C VAL A 86 1.98 -3.56 -3.46
N LEU A 87 2.37 -2.61 -4.31
CA LEU A 87 3.73 -2.08 -4.39
C LEU A 87 3.72 -0.64 -3.90
N MET A 88 4.38 -0.38 -2.78
CA MET A 88 4.53 0.96 -2.20
C MET A 88 5.97 1.38 -2.30
N ALA A 89 6.21 2.54 -2.92
CA ALA A 89 7.54 3.12 -3.04
C ALA A 89 8.04 3.66 -1.69
N ASP A 90 8.94 4.64 -1.71
CA ASP A 90 9.55 5.19 -0.51
C ASP A 90 8.75 6.40 0.03
N TRP A 91 8.94 6.70 1.33
CA TRP A 91 8.46 7.93 1.97
C TRP A 91 6.95 8.19 1.93
N CYS A 92 6.14 7.14 1.82
CA CYS A 92 4.70 7.25 1.78
C CYS A 92 4.08 7.17 3.20
N TYR A 93 2.91 7.79 3.35
CA TYR A 93 2.15 7.84 4.59
C TYR A 93 0.76 7.25 4.40
N ILE A 94 0.31 6.41 5.33
CA ILE A 94 -1.06 5.87 5.34
C ILE A 94 -1.62 6.03 6.76
N CYS A 95 -2.80 6.65 6.88
CA CYS A 95 -3.53 6.73 8.14
C CYS A 95 -5.03 6.55 7.98
N ASP A 96 -5.69 5.97 8.98
CA ASP A 96 -7.15 5.83 9.07
C ASP A 96 -7.79 6.74 10.11
N PHE A 97 -7.04 7.71 10.63
CA PHE A 97 -7.52 8.68 11.60
C PHE A 97 -6.95 10.08 11.33
N ASP A 98 -7.57 11.07 11.95
CA ASP A 98 -7.15 12.47 11.93
C ASP A 98 -7.55 13.14 13.26
N HIS A 99 -6.98 14.29 13.57
CA HIS A 99 -7.40 15.10 14.71
C HIS A 99 -8.74 15.77 14.45
N ARG A 100 -9.56 15.89 15.48
CA ARG A 100 -10.73 16.78 15.45
C ARG A 100 -10.26 18.23 15.46
N MET A 101 -10.96 19.07 14.71
CA MET A 101 -10.67 20.49 14.56
C MET A 101 -11.93 21.35 14.58
N ASP A 102 -13.05 20.76 15.01
CA ASP A 102 -14.37 21.39 14.94
C ASP A 102 -14.58 22.44 16.05
N ASP A 103 -13.93 22.26 17.22
CA ASP A 103 -14.03 23.17 18.36
C ASP A 103 -12.88 24.20 18.34
N ILE A 104 -13.19 25.46 18.04
CA ILE A 104 -12.18 26.52 17.99
C ILE A 104 -11.75 27.03 19.39
N THR A 105 -12.39 26.57 20.47
CA THR A 105 -12.11 26.99 21.86
C THR A 105 -11.17 26.04 22.60
N LEU A 106 -10.99 24.82 22.09
CA LEU A 106 -10.07 23.81 22.64
C LEU A 106 -8.87 23.61 21.71
N PRO A 107 -7.63 23.48 22.23
CA PRO A 107 -6.49 23.09 21.40
C PRO A 107 -6.78 21.78 20.66
N ILE A 108 -6.40 21.70 19.37
CA ILE A 108 -6.63 20.52 18.50
C ILE A 108 -6.26 19.19 19.19
N LYS A 109 -5.13 19.16 19.91
CA LYS A 109 -4.66 17.95 20.62
C LYS A 109 -5.63 17.42 21.68
N ASP A 110 -6.49 18.29 22.23
CA ASP A 110 -7.41 17.99 23.32
C ASP A 110 -8.83 17.66 22.81
N GLN A 111 -9.07 17.79 21.50
CA GLN A 111 -10.37 17.50 20.88
C GLN A 111 -10.56 16.02 20.51
N GLY A 112 -9.52 15.21 20.64
CA GLY A 112 -9.51 13.79 20.26
C GLY A 112 -9.32 13.55 18.76
N ILE A 113 -9.66 12.34 18.33
CA ILE A 113 -9.46 11.87 16.95
C ILE A 113 -10.77 11.41 16.31
N ILE A 114 -10.82 11.48 14.98
CA ILE A 114 -11.86 10.89 14.14
C ILE A 114 -11.23 9.79 13.29
N LYS A 115 -11.95 8.68 13.13
CA LYS A 115 -11.44 7.47 12.44
C LYS A 115 -12.34 7.08 11.29
N SER A 116 -11.77 6.56 10.21
CA SER A 116 -12.50 6.03 9.06
C SER A 116 -11.61 5.04 8.31
N PRO A 117 -12.12 3.85 7.94
CA PRO A 117 -11.29 2.77 7.40
C PRO A 117 -10.53 3.19 6.14
N VAL A 118 -9.39 2.54 5.92
CA VAL A 118 -8.65 2.62 4.64
C VAL A 118 -8.64 1.25 3.98
N ARG A 119 -8.94 1.22 2.68
CA ARG A 119 -8.93 0.03 1.85
C ARG A 119 -8.08 0.27 0.62
N ILE A 120 -7.05 -0.54 0.41
CA ILE A 120 -6.19 -0.49 -0.76
C ILE A 120 -6.32 -1.81 -1.50
N GLY A 121 -6.93 -1.78 -2.69
CA GLY A 121 -7.14 -2.95 -3.52
C GLY A 121 -5.83 -3.59 -3.99
N PRO A 122 -5.87 -4.89 -4.32
CA PRO A 122 -4.70 -5.64 -4.75
C PRO A 122 -4.09 -5.07 -6.04
N ASP A 123 -2.80 -5.33 -6.26
CA ASP A 123 -2.04 -4.87 -7.43
C ASP A 123 -1.98 -3.33 -7.58
N THR A 124 -2.26 -2.59 -6.51
CA THR A 124 -2.11 -1.13 -6.51
C THR A 124 -0.64 -0.73 -6.38
N TRP A 125 -0.19 0.17 -7.24
CA TRP A 125 1.10 0.85 -7.11
C TRP A 125 0.94 2.23 -6.47
N ILE A 126 1.61 2.42 -5.35
CA ILE A 126 1.69 3.68 -4.61
C ILE A 126 3.06 4.31 -4.88
N GLY A 127 3.09 5.39 -5.67
CA GLY A 127 4.30 6.14 -6.00
C GLY A 127 4.95 6.82 -4.80
N VAL A 128 6.16 7.34 -4.98
CA VAL A 128 6.97 7.91 -3.88
C VAL A 128 6.26 9.11 -3.24
N LYS A 129 6.34 9.24 -1.91
CA LYS A 129 5.76 10.36 -1.14
C LYS A 129 4.25 10.55 -1.31
N VAL A 130 3.51 9.47 -1.54
CA VAL A 130 2.04 9.50 -1.52
C VAL A 130 1.53 9.46 -0.08
N SER A 131 0.51 10.28 0.21
CA SER A 131 -0.23 10.25 1.47
C SER A 131 -1.65 9.72 1.22
N VAL A 132 -2.01 8.62 1.86
CA VAL A 132 -3.36 8.02 1.83
C VAL A 132 -4.04 8.35 3.16
N LEU A 133 -5.12 9.14 3.10
CA LEU A 133 -5.80 9.66 4.29
C LEU A 133 -6.99 8.79 4.71
N ARG A 134 -7.50 9.03 5.91
CA ARG A 134 -8.65 8.30 6.47
C ARG A 134 -9.86 8.28 5.54
N GLY A 135 -10.62 7.18 5.56
CA GLY A 135 -11.84 7.03 4.76
C GLY A 135 -11.57 6.83 3.26
N THR A 136 -10.35 6.45 2.89
CA THR A 136 -9.97 6.23 1.50
C THR A 136 -10.19 4.79 1.07
N THR A 137 -10.86 4.61 -0.07
CA THR A 137 -11.01 3.32 -0.74
C THR A 137 -10.36 3.40 -2.12
N ILE A 138 -9.33 2.61 -2.34
CA ILE A 138 -8.62 2.50 -3.61
C ILE A 138 -8.92 1.14 -4.21
N GLY A 139 -9.35 1.12 -5.47
CA GLY A 139 -9.66 -0.08 -6.23
C GLY A 139 -8.41 -0.89 -6.59
N ARG A 140 -8.61 -2.06 -7.20
CA ARG A 140 -7.51 -2.92 -7.66
C ARG A 140 -6.74 -2.31 -8.82
N GLY A 141 -5.47 -2.63 -8.95
CA GLY A 141 -4.66 -2.24 -10.11
C GLY A 141 -4.48 -0.72 -10.27
N CYS A 142 -4.72 0.07 -9.21
CA CYS A 142 -4.58 1.51 -9.27
C CYS A 142 -3.12 1.94 -9.34
N VAL A 143 -2.86 3.14 -9.86
CA VAL A 143 -1.55 3.80 -9.80
C VAL A 143 -1.74 5.17 -9.17
N LEU A 144 -1.17 5.36 -7.98
CA LEU A 144 -1.15 6.65 -7.30
C LEU A 144 0.18 7.33 -7.66
N GLY A 145 0.12 8.41 -8.43
CA GLY A 145 1.31 9.13 -8.85
C GLY A 145 2.06 9.72 -7.66
N SER A 146 3.37 9.84 -7.80
CA SER A 146 4.25 10.41 -6.78
C SER A 146 3.73 11.75 -6.25
N HIS A 147 3.91 11.98 -4.95
CA HIS A 147 3.45 13.18 -4.24
C HIS A 147 1.92 13.41 -4.20
N ALA A 148 1.10 12.40 -4.50
CA ALA A 148 -0.35 12.55 -4.42
C ALA A 148 -0.87 12.53 -2.96
N VAL A 149 -1.92 13.32 -2.70
CA VAL A 149 -2.70 13.26 -1.44
C VAL A 149 -4.06 12.64 -1.73
N VAL A 150 -4.23 11.39 -1.35
CA VAL A 150 -5.34 10.53 -1.75
C VAL A 150 -6.40 10.52 -0.65
N ARG A 151 -7.62 10.87 -1.03
CA ARG A 151 -8.82 10.88 -0.17
C ARG A 151 -10.05 10.45 -0.95
N GLY A 152 -10.98 9.77 -0.29
CA GLY A 152 -12.23 9.31 -0.89
C GLY A 152 -12.07 8.04 -1.72
N ALA A 153 -12.83 7.91 -2.81
CA ALA A 153 -12.83 6.70 -3.63
C ALA A 153 -11.99 6.87 -4.92
N ILE A 154 -11.07 5.93 -5.16
CA ILE A 154 -10.31 5.79 -6.42
C ILE A 154 -10.76 4.49 -7.09
N PRO A 155 -11.46 4.52 -8.24
CA PRO A 155 -11.99 3.33 -8.90
C PRO A 155 -10.89 2.40 -9.43
N ASP A 156 -11.23 1.13 -9.64
CA ASP A 156 -10.34 0.11 -10.21
C ASP A 156 -9.58 0.58 -11.46
N TYR A 157 -8.31 0.19 -11.53
CA TYR A 157 -7.37 0.46 -12.63
C TYR A 157 -7.11 1.94 -12.90
N SER A 158 -7.52 2.84 -12.01
CA SER A 158 -7.32 4.28 -12.18
C SER A 158 -5.88 4.68 -11.95
N ILE A 159 -5.42 5.68 -12.71
CA ILE A 159 -4.24 6.48 -12.41
C ILE A 159 -4.72 7.78 -11.78
N ALA A 160 -4.33 8.03 -10.54
CA ALA A 160 -4.69 9.24 -9.80
C ALA A 160 -3.45 10.03 -9.37
N VAL A 161 -3.47 11.35 -9.56
CA VAL A 161 -2.32 12.24 -9.29
C VAL A 161 -2.76 13.55 -8.63
N GLY A 162 -1.84 14.23 -7.96
CA GLY A 162 -2.06 15.57 -7.38
C GLY A 162 -2.53 15.57 -5.91
N ALA A 163 -2.77 16.76 -5.37
CA ALA A 163 -3.18 16.99 -3.99
C ALA A 163 -4.33 18.03 -3.93
N PRO A 164 -5.59 17.62 -3.77
CA PRO A 164 -6.06 16.24 -3.65
C PRO A 164 -5.92 15.46 -4.97
N ALA A 165 -5.72 14.15 -4.86
CA ALA A 165 -5.56 13.28 -6.00
C ALA A 165 -6.82 13.24 -6.86
N LYS A 166 -6.65 13.34 -8.18
CA LYS A 166 -7.72 13.22 -9.17
C LYS A 166 -7.37 12.12 -10.17
N VAL A 167 -8.38 11.34 -10.56
CA VAL A 167 -8.24 10.34 -11.62
C VAL A 167 -8.00 11.05 -12.94
N VAL A 168 -6.88 10.74 -13.60
CA VAL A 168 -6.50 11.32 -14.90
C VAL A 168 -6.58 10.32 -16.04
N LYS A 169 -6.58 9.02 -15.73
CA LYS A 169 -6.60 7.95 -16.73
C LYS A 169 -7.11 6.67 -16.11
N ASN A 170 -7.75 5.81 -16.91
CA ASN A 170 -8.01 4.43 -16.54
C ASN A 170 -7.13 3.48 -17.38
N ARG A 171 -6.34 2.64 -16.70
CA ARG A 171 -5.37 1.73 -17.32
C ARG A 171 -6.06 0.60 -18.08
N GLN A 172 -7.18 0.08 -17.56
CA GLN A 172 -7.94 -0.98 -18.21
C GLN A 172 -8.54 -0.48 -19.53
N LEU A 173 -9.20 0.68 -19.53
CA LEU A 173 -9.74 1.26 -20.77
C LEU A 173 -8.64 1.54 -21.80
N SER A 174 -7.48 2.00 -21.34
CA SER A 174 -6.32 2.23 -22.21
C SER A 174 -5.77 0.92 -22.80
N TRP A 175 -5.78 -0.15 -22.02
CA TRP A 175 -5.43 -1.49 -22.47
C TRP A 175 -6.45 -1.98 -23.49
N GLU A 176 -7.74 -1.92 -23.22
CA GLU A 176 -8.78 -2.37 -24.15
C GLU A 176 -8.71 -1.62 -25.49
N ALA A 177 -8.56 -0.29 -25.47
CA ALA A 177 -8.48 0.53 -26.67
C ALA A 177 -7.27 0.22 -27.58
N SER A 178 -6.17 -0.29 -27.02
CA SER A 178 -4.95 -0.63 -27.77
C SER A 178 -4.85 -2.11 -28.19
N ALA A 179 -5.96 -2.86 -28.14
CA ALA A 179 -5.97 -4.28 -28.45
C ALA A 179 -5.48 -4.61 -29.87
N ALA A 180 -5.94 -3.88 -30.89
CA ALA A 180 -5.52 -4.09 -32.27
C ALA A 180 -4.01 -3.82 -32.46
N GLN A 181 -3.51 -2.72 -31.90
CA GLN A 181 -2.09 -2.37 -31.94
C GLN A 181 -1.21 -3.43 -31.26
N ARG A 182 -1.68 -4.00 -30.15
CA ARG A 182 -0.96 -5.11 -29.49
C ARG A 182 -0.96 -6.38 -30.32
N ALA A 183 -2.05 -6.71 -31.00
CA ALA A 183 -2.13 -7.87 -31.88
C ALA A 183 -1.17 -7.73 -33.08
N GLU A 184 -1.13 -6.53 -33.68
CA GLU A 184 -0.19 -6.21 -34.76
C GLU A 184 1.27 -6.32 -34.29
N LEU A 185 1.59 -5.73 -33.13
CA LEU A 185 2.93 -5.85 -32.54
C LEU A 185 3.31 -7.31 -32.26
N ALA A 186 2.38 -8.12 -31.72
CA ALA A 186 2.64 -9.53 -31.46
C ALA A 186 2.92 -10.32 -32.74
N ALA A 187 2.16 -10.05 -33.82
CA ALA A 187 2.40 -10.68 -35.12
C ALA A 187 3.76 -10.27 -35.72
N ALA A 188 4.13 -8.99 -35.61
CA ALA A 188 5.43 -8.49 -36.08
C ALA A 188 6.60 -9.14 -35.31
N LEU A 189 6.47 -9.28 -33.99
CA LEU A 189 7.48 -9.95 -33.17
C LEU A 189 7.61 -11.43 -33.53
N ALA A 190 6.49 -12.13 -33.75
CA ALA A 190 6.51 -13.53 -34.18
C ALA A 190 7.18 -13.72 -35.56
N ASP A 191 6.97 -12.81 -36.50
CA ASP A 191 7.66 -12.81 -37.80
C ASP A 191 9.18 -12.60 -37.65
N ILE A 192 9.60 -11.68 -36.76
CA ILE A 192 11.02 -11.46 -36.46
C ILE A 192 11.65 -12.73 -35.89
N GLU A 193 11.02 -13.39 -34.92
CA GLU A 193 11.56 -14.61 -34.32
C GLU A 193 11.63 -15.76 -35.33
N ARG A 194 10.62 -15.92 -36.19
CA ARG A 194 10.68 -16.88 -37.31
C ARG A 194 11.85 -16.61 -38.24
N LYS A 195 12.09 -15.34 -38.61
CA LYS A 195 13.21 -14.95 -39.50
C LYS A 195 14.57 -15.16 -38.84
N LYS A 196 14.69 -14.97 -37.52
CA LYS A 196 15.91 -15.27 -36.77
C LYS A 196 16.19 -16.77 -36.73
N ALA A 197 15.18 -17.59 -36.51
CA ALA A 197 15.32 -19.05 -36.44
C ALA A 197 15.65 -19.70 -37.79
N ALA A 198 15.41 -19.01 -38.91
CA ALA A 198 15.73 -19.46 -40.26
C ALA A 198 17.14 -19.04 -40.75
N ARG A 199 17.92 -18.36 -39.91
CA ARG A 199 19.33 -17.99 -40.15
C ARG A 199 20.25 -18.85 -39.29
#